data_AF-F8QSG1-F1
#
_entry.id   AF-F8QSG1-F1
#
_cell.length_a   1.000
_cell.length_b   1.000
_cell.length_c   1.000
_cell.angle_alpha   90.00
_cell.angle_beta   90.00
_cell.angle_gamma   90.00
#
_symmetry.space_group_name_H-M   'P 1'
#
loop_
_entity.id
_entity.type
_entity.pdbx_description
1 polymer ?
#
loop_
_entity_poly.entity_id
_entity_poly.type
_entity_poly.pdbx_seq_one_letter_code
_entity_poly.pdbx_strand_id
1 'polypeptide(L)' 'SSLITGLLLSTAMKFPPITLLFMTSYSLNPTLLTIMAVLSAALGGWMGLNQTQIRKIMAFSSISHLGWMSIIIVYNPKLT' A
#
# COMPACT_ATOMS: atom_id res chain seq x y z
N SER A 1 -23.40 -7.94 -3.17
CA SER A 1 -22.86 -6.81 -3.95
C SER A 1 -21.67 -6.11 -3.28
N SER A 2 -21.63 -5.92 -1.96
CA SER A 2 -20.56 -5.13 -1.29
C SER A 2 -19.18 -5.79 -1.13
N LEU A 3 -19.06 -7.12 -1.25
CA LEU A 3 -17.76 -7.81 -1.12
C LEU A 3 -16.96 -7.80 -2.43
N ILE A 4 -17.64 -7.97 -3.58
CA ILE A 4 -17.01 -7.92 -4.91
C ILE A 4 -16.47 -6.51 -5.18
N THR A 5 -17.21 -5.46 -4.79
CA THR A 5 -16.72 -4.08 -4.90
C THR A 5 -15.51 -3.83 -3.99
N GLY A 6 -15.51 -4.37 -2.76
CA GLY A 6 -14.36 -4.29 -1.85
C GLY A 6 -13.11 -5.01 -2.39
N LEU A 7 -13.31 -6.15 -3.06
CA LEU A 7 -12.23 -6.91 -3.69
C LEU A 7 -11.67 -6.17 -4.92
N LEU A 8 -12.54 -5.61 -5.77
CA LEU A 8 -12.11 -4.80 -6.91
C LEU A 8 -11.37 -3.53 -6.47
N LEU A 9 -11.82 -2.89 -5.39
CA LEU A 9 -11.16 -1.73 -4.81
C LEU A 9 -9.78 -2.08 -4.23
N SER A 10 -9.65 -3.23 -3.56
CA SER A 10 -8.40 -3.66 -2.95
C SER A 10 -7.38 -4.22 -3.94
N THR A 11 -7.79 -4.58 -5.17
CA THR A 11 -6.94 -5.22 -6.18
C THR A 11 -6.80 -4.37 -7.45
N ALA A 12 -7.87 -4.22 -8.24
CA ALA A 12 -7.84 -3.61 -9.56
C ALA A 12 -7.56 -2.10 -9.52
N MET A 13 -8.14 -1.38 -8.56
CA MET A 13 -7.95 0.07 -8.46
C MET A 13 -6.57 0.49 -7.95
N LYS A 14 -5.79 -0.44 -7.37
CA LYS A 14 -4.42 -0.17 -6.91
C LYS A 14 -3.38 -0.32 -8.03
N PHE A 15 -3.73 -0.94 -9.16
CA PHE A 15 -2.79 -1.20 -10.26
C PHE A 15 -2.32 0.09 -10.98
N PRO A 16 -3.22 1.01 -11.42
CA PRO A 16 -2.80 2.25 -12.08
C PRO A 16 -1.90 3.18 -11.24
N PRO A 17 -2.15 3.41 -9.93
CA PRO A 17 -1.27 4.25 -9.14
C PRO A 17 0.09 3.58 -8.85
N ILE A 18 0.16 2.25 -8.75
CA ILE A 18 1.44 1.54 -8.57
C ILE A 18 2.30 1.63 -9.83
N THR A 19 1.71 1.50 -11.03
CA THR A 19 2.49 1.63 -12.28
C THR A 19 3.03 3.06 -12.46
N LEU A 20 2.27 4.07 -12.08
CA LEU A 20 2.72 5.47 -12.11
C LEU A 20 3.87 5.70 -11.11
N LEU A 21 3.75 5.19 -9.89
CA LEU A 21 4.82 5.22 -8.89
C LEU A 21 6.08 4.51 -9.39
N PHE A 22 5.94 3.37 -10.07
CA PHE A 22 7.07 2.66 -10.66
C PHE A 22 7.78 3.50 -11.74
N MET A 23 7.03 4.10 -12.67
CA MET A 23 7.59 4.93 -13.74
C MET A 23 8.23 6.24 -13.23
N THR A 24 7.76 6.77 -12.11
CA THR A 24 8.27 8.02 -11.51
C THR A 24 9.22 7.79 -10.34
N SER A 25 9.48 6.54 -9.96
CA SER A 25 10.32 6.17 -8.81
C SER A 25 11.71 6.81 -8.84
N TYR A 26 12.29 6.95 -10.04
CA TYR A 26 13.64 7.52 -10.23
C TYR A 26 13.70 9.04 -10.03
N SER A 27 12.59 9.76 -10.20
CA SER A 27 12.53 11.23 -10.07
C SER A 27 12.01 11.71 -8.71
N LEU A 28 11.53 10.80 -7.86
CA LEU A 28 11.00 11.11 -6.54
C LEU A 28 12.08 11.03 -5.46
N ASN A 29 11.95 11.84 -4.40
CA ASN A 29 12.90 11.82 -3.30
C ASN A 29 12.75 10.52 -2.46
N PRO A 30 13.77 9.65 -2.42
CA PRO A 30 13.68 8.35 -1.74
C PRO A 30 13.48 8.49 -0.23
N THR A 31 14.05 9.54 0.39
CA THR A 31 13.91 9.77 1.84
C THR A 31 12.46 10.07 2.23
N LEU A 32 11.77 10.90 1.45
CA LEU A 32 10.36 11.23 1.70
C LEU A 32 9.46 10.01 1.46
N LEU A 33 9.73 9.25 0.39
CA LEU A 33 8.92 8.09 0.00
C LEU A 33 9.03 6.95 1.02
N THR A 34 10.22 6.71 1.56
CA THR A 34 10.45 5.73 2.63
C THR A 34 9.78 6.13 3.94
N ILE A 35 9.83 7.41 4.33
CA ILE A 35 9.11 7.90 5.53
C ILE A 35 7.60 7.70 5.38
N MET A 36 7.03 8.07 4.23
CA MET A 36 5.60 7.85 3.95
C MET A 36 5.23 6.37 3.98
N ALA A 37 6.09 5.50 3.45
CA ALA A 37 5.88 4.07 3.43
C ALA A 37 5.91 3.43 4.83
N VAL A 38 6.87 3.81 5.67
CA VAL A 38 6.98 3.35 7.06
C VAL A 38 5.77 3.84 7.88
N LEU A 39 5.35 5.09 7.69
CA LEU A 39 4.14 5.61 8.33
C LEU A 39 2.88 4.84 7.91
N SER A 40 2.75 4.49 6.62
CA SER A 40 1.64 3.65 6.13
C SER A 40 1.64 2.27 6.76
N ALA A 41 2.81 1.63 6.90
CA ALA A 41 2.94 0.34 7.55
C ALA A 41 2.62 0.40 9.06
N ALA A 42 3.12 1.42 9.76
CA ALA A 42 2.87 1.62 11.18
C ALA A 42 1.38 1.90 11.47
N LEU A 43 0.75 2.82 10.71
CA LEU A 43 -0.67 3.16 10.87
C LEU A 43 -1.58 1.99 10.48
N GLY A 44 -1.27 1.28 9.39
CA GLY A 44 -2.03 0.08 8.98
C GLY A 44 -1.96 -1.04 10.01
N GLY A 45 -0.78 -1.28 10.61
CA GLY A 45 -0.61 -2.26 11.68
C GLY A 45 -1.35 -1.86 12.96
N TRP A 46 -1.14 -0.64 13.44
CA TRP A 46 -1.72 -0.18 14.72
C TRP A 46 -3.24 -0.07 14.67
N MET A 47 -3.78 0.48 13.58
CA MET A 47 -5.23 0.73 13.45
C MET A 47 -6.02 -0.56 13.14
N GLY A 48 -5.35 -1.60 12.64
CA GLY A 48 -5.95 -2.92 12.37
C GLY A 48 -6.22 -3.75 13.63
N LEU A 49 -5.45 -3.59 14.70
CA LEU A 49 -5.52 -4.44 15.90
C LEU A 49 -6.83 -4.29 16.69
N ASN A 50 -7.43 -3.10 16.70
CA ASN A 50 -8.63 -2.80 17.49
C ASN A 50 -9.95 -2.88 16.67
N GLN A 51 -9.93 -3.54 15.51
CA GLN A 51 -11.11 -3.65 14.65
C GLN A 51 -11.69 -5.06 14.71
N THR A 52 -12.99 -5.17 14.97
CA THR A 52 -13.72 -6.45 14.99
C THR A 52 -14.32 -6.83 13.63
N GLN A 53 -14.44 -5.86 12.71
CA GLN A 53 -15.02 -6.06 11.39
C GLN A 53 -13.96 -6.51 10.38
N ILE A 54 -14.10 -7.72 9.84
CA ILE A 54 -13.16 -8.34 8.88
C ILE A 54 -12.86 -7.42 7.68
N ARG A 55 -13.86 -6.68 7.19
CA ARG A 55 -13.69 -5.71 6.10
C ARG A 55 -12.68 -4.60 6.43
N LYS A 56 -12.71 -4.09 7.67
CA LYS A 56 -11.78 -3.03 8.12
C LYS A 56 -10.39 -3.60 8.30
N ILE A 57 -10.28 -4.81 8.86
CA ILE A 57 -8.99 -5.53 9.00
C ILE A 57 -8.33 -5.70 7.62
N MET A 58 -9.09 -6.17 6.61
CA MET A 58 -8.58 -6.32 5.24
C MET A 58 -8.19 -4.99 4.59
N ALA A 59 -8.90 -3.89 4.91
CA ALA A 59 -8.53 -2.57 4.41
C ALA A 59 -7.19 -2.13 5.02
N PHE A 60 -7.01 -2.26 6.33
CA PHE A 60 -5.77 -1.89 7.03
C PHE A 60 -4.57 -2.75 6.65
N SER A 61 -4.75 -4.07 6.47
CA SER A 61 -3.68 -4.95 5.97
C SER A 61 -3.26 -4.57 4.54
N SER A 62 -4.20 -4.11 3.71
CA SER A 62 -3.89 -3.65 2.37
C SER A 62 -3.12 -2.32 2.33
N ILE A 63 -3.22 -1.50 3.39
CA ILE A 63 -2.46 -0.24 3.56
C ILE A 63 -1.02 -0.55 3.99
N SER A 64 -0.85 -1.50 4.93
CA SER A 64 0.49 -1.92 5.35
C SER A 64 1.25 -2.64 4.23
N HIS A 65 0.57 -3.49 3.45
CA HIS A 65 1.20 -4.18 2.32
C HIS A 65 1.68 -3.21 1.24
N LEU A 66 0.90 -2.17 0.94
CA LEU A 66 1.31 -1.12 0.00
C LEU A 66 2.55 -0.34 0.47
N GLY A 67 2.68 -0.11 1.79
CA GLY A 67 3.87 0.51 2.36
C GLY A 67 5.13 -0.31 2.11
N TRP A 68 5.06 -1.63 2.28
CA TRP A 68 6.20 -2.51 1.96
C TRP A 68 6.51 -2.55 0.46
N MET A 69 5.49 -2.56 -0.40
CA MET A 69 5.68 -2.52 -1.86
C MET A 69 6.35 -1.23 -2.33
N SER A 70 6.01 -0.07 -1.75
CA SER A 70 6.63 1.21 -2.15
C SER A 70 8.10 1.31 -1.72
N ILE A 71 8.49 0.73 -0.58
CA ILE A 71 9.90 0.67 -0.14
C ILE A 71 10.74 -0.10 -1.16
N ILE A 72 10.29 -1.28 -1.57
CA ILE A 72 11.08 -2.12 -2.48
C ILE A 72 11.16 -1.53 -3.90
N ILE A 73 10.12 -0.83 -4.38
CA ILE A 73 10.15 -0.12 -5.67
C ILE A 73 11.21 1.00 -5.68
N VAL A 74 11.40 1.70 -4.55
CA VAL A 74 12.39 2.79 -4.44
C VAL A 74 13.82 2.27 -4.41
N TYR A 75 14.08 1.18 -3.68
CA TYR A 75 15.44 0.66 -3.51
C TYR A 75 15.87 -0.34 -4.59
N ASN A 76 14.96 -1.17 -5.07
CA ASN A 76 15.23 -2.13 -6.13
C ASN A 76 13.97 -2.43 -6.96
N PRO A 77 13.65 -1.57 -7.95
CA PRO A 77 12.44 -1.74 -8.77
C PRO A 77 12.43 -3.04 -9.60
N LYS A 78 13.55 -3.75 -9.74
CA LYS A 78 13.60 -5.02 -10.51
C LYS A 78 13.09 -6.23 -9.73
N LEU A 79 12.82 -6.12 -8.42
CA LEU A 79 12.39 -7.23 -7.56
C LEU A 79 10.88 -7.30 -7.33
N THR A 80 10.10 -6.36 -7.85
CA THR A 80 8.62 -6.35 -7.82
C THR A 80 8.03 -6.54 -9.20
#